data_AF-A0A2V5I8S9-F1
#
_entry.id   AF-A0A2V5I8S9-F1
#
_cell.length_a   1.000
_cell.length_b   1.000
_cell.length_c   1.000
_cell.angle_alpha   90.00
_cell.angle_beta   90.00
_cell.angle_gamma   90.00
#
_symmetry.space_group_name_H-M   'P 1'
#
loop_
_entity.id
_entity.type
_entity.pdbx_description
1 polymer ?
#
loop_
_entity_poly.entity_id
_entity_poly.type
_entity_poly.pdbx_seq_one_letter_code
_entity_poly.pdbx_strand_id
1 'polypeptide(L)'
;MPTPISPRLLPTLFASVARTPTWALRRTLQSDNPLDLHGDLHGEASFQPLPATSEPTSEPQPQPQPQTQLLYTESGSLPATLGANLRWTKSYIWRLSPEGRISVWFVKVTKDAATNPEADYLFHEVEFEVAVEGQRAADDAAANTGSSSSSSNDETYVTPPTPPEPLSQSEAAATVVVTARGNHLCIKDMYRTAYAFRVRAESGEVVSWASRHVVKGPRKDQDIVNRYSMG
;
A
#
# COMPACT_ATOMS: atom_id res chain seq x y z
N MET A 1 6.97 -17.85 -2.05
CA MET A 1 5.96 -17.67 -3.11
C MET A 1 4.85 -16.81 -2.54
N PRO A 2 4.46 -15.68 -3.17
CA PRO A 2 3.26 -14.93 -2.79
C PRO A 2 2.05 -15.84 -2.90
N THR A 3 1.20 -15.86 -1.87
CA THR A 3 -0.04 -16.65 -1.90
C THR A 3 -1.17 -15.72 -2.33
N PRO A 4 -1.87 -16.05 -3.42
CA PRO A 4 -2.94 -15.19 -3.90
C PRO A 4 -4.14 -15.15 -2.95
N ILE A 5 -4.77 -13.98 -2.84
CA ILE A 5 -5.95 -13.77 -1.97
C ILE A 5 -7.24 -14.12 -2.71
N SER A 6 -8.14 -14.82 -2.01
CA SER A 6 -9.54 -14.94 -2.45
C SER A 6 -10.23 -13.57 -2.30
N PRO A 7 -11.04 -13.09 -3.27
CA PRO A 7 -11.79 -11.84 -3.15
C PRO A 7 -12.64 -11.72 -1.87
N ARG A 8 -13.03 -12.86 -1.29
CA ARG A 8 -13.77 -12.93 -0.01
C ARG A 8 -12.94 -12.49 1.21
N LEU A 9 -11.62 -12.48 1.11
CA LEU A 9 -10.71 -12.07 2.18
C LEU A 9 -10.42 -10.56 2.17
N LEU A 10 -10.74 -9.85 1.09
CA LEU A 10 -10.42 -8.44 0.96
C LEU A 10 -11.17 -7.54 1.96
N PRO A 11 -12.49 -7.72 2.19
CA PRO A 11 -13.18 -6.98 3.24
C PRO A 11 -12.58 -7.24 4.62
N THR A 12 -12.16 -8.48 4.90
CA THR A 12 -11.53 -8.83 6.17
C THR A 12 -10.16 -8.18 6.32
N LEU A 13 -9.33 -8.19 5.27
CA LEU A 13 -8.05 -7.49 5.22
C LEU A 13 -8.25 -6.01 5.50
N PHE A 14 -9.15 -5.36 4.75
CA PHE A 14 -9.45 -3.94 4.87
C PHE A 14 -9.96 -3.56 6.26
N ALA A 15 -10.89 -4.34 6.83
CA ALA A 15 -11.37 -4.10 8.19
C ALA A 15 -10.26 -4.35 9.24
N SER A 16 -9.37 -5.31 8.99
CA SER A 16 -8.34 -5.70 9.96
C SER A 16 -7.25 -4.66 10.16
N VAL A 17 -6.87 -3.90 9.13
CA VAL A 17 -5.83 -2.87 9.27
C VAL A 17 -6.22 -1.77 10.27
N ALA A 18 -7.52 -1.55 10.47
CA ALA A 18 -8.08 -0.59 11.42
C ALA A 18 -8.34 -1.17 12.82
N ARG A 19 -8.23 -2.50 13.01
CA ARG A 19 -8.35 -3.10 14.34
C ARG A 19 -7.11 -2.89 15.19
N THR A 20 -5.94 -2.76 14.57
CA THR A 20 -4.70 -2.36 15.23
C THR A 20 -4.75 -0.85 15.48
N PRO A 21 -4.79 -0.38 16.74
CA PRO A 21 -4.95 1.05 17.04
C PRO A 21 -3.83 1.91 16.46
N THR A 22 -2.60 1.42 16.58
CA THR A 22 -1.39 2.10 16.11
C THR A 22 -0.42 1.08 15.52
N TRP A 23 0.13 1.43 14.36
CA TRP A 23 1.21 0.73 13.70
C TRP A 23 2.52 1.47 13.94
N ALA A 24 3.54 0.79 14.47
CA ALA A 24 4.90 1.32 14.47
C ALA A 24 5.41 1.37 13.01
N LEU A 25 5.86 2.54 12.57
CA LEU A 25 6.32 2.79 11.20
C LEU A 25 7.83 3.03 11.18
N ARG A 26 8.55 2.18 10.43
CA ARG A 26 9.92 2.44 9.99
C ARG A 26 9.92 2.76 8.49
N ARG A 27 10.44 3.92 8.15
CA ARG A 27 10.54 4.44 6.79
C ARG A 27 12.00 4.57 6.38
N THR A 28 12.36 4.04 5.23
CA THR A 28 13.68 4.24 4.62
C THR A 28 13.51 5.07 3.36
N LEU A 29 14.28 6.15 3.27
CA LEU A 29 14.30 7.09 2.15
C LEU A 29 15.60 6.97 1.37
N GLN A 30 15.49 6.85 0.06
CA GLN A 30 16.60 6.93 -0.86
C GLN A 30 16.21 7.85 -2.03
N SER A 31 17.17 8.64 -2.50
CA SER A 31 17.02 9.48 -3.70
C SER A 31 18.35 9.58 -4.44
N ASP A 32 18.30 9.83 -5.75
CA ASP A 32 19.51 10.15 -6.52
C ASP A 32 19.85 11.66 -6.44
N ASN A 33 18.95 12.46 -5.87
CA ASN A 33 19.20 13.87 -5.58
C ASN A 33 19.86 14.01 -4.19
N PRO A 34 21.11 14.52 -4.10
CA PRO A 34 21.80 14.66 -2.83
C PRO A 34 21.18 15.70 -1.89
N LEU A 35 20.28 16.55 -2.39
CA LEU A 35 19.54 17.55 -1.60
C LEU A 35 18.25 16.98 -0.97
N ASP A 36 17.81 15.81 -1.41
CA ASP A 36 16.65 15.15 -0.83
C ASP A 36 16.98 14.51 0.52
N LEU A 37 15.94 14.12 1.26
CA LEU A 37 16.10 13.43 2.52
C LEU A 37 16.46 11.96 2.31
N HIS A 38 17.47 11.48 3.04
CA HIS A 38 17.94 10.09 2.98
C HIS A 38 17.99 9.45 4.36
N GLY A 39 17.89 8.12 4.38
CA GLY A 39 18.07 7.31 5.57
C GLY A 39 16.76 6.93 6.25
N ASP A 40 16.87 6.52 7.52
CA ASP A 40 15.77 5.94 8.26
C ASP A 40 15.02 6.98 9.10
N LEU A 41 13.70 6.94 9.00
CA LEU A 41 12.74 7.68 9.82
C LEU A 41 11.89 6.70 10.62
N HIS A 42 11.49 7.13 11.81
CA HIS A 42 10.55 6.41 12.66
C HIS A 42 9.30 7.26 12.90
N GLY A 43 8.18 6.58 13.03
CA GLY A 43 6.89 7.21 13.26
C GLY A 43 5.84 6.18 13.62
N GLU A 44 4.61 6.61 13.51
CA GLU A 44 3.42 5.80 13.76
C GLU A 44 2.42 6.01 12.65
N ALA A 45 1.55 5.02 12.44
CA ALA A 45 0.41 5.14 11.54
C ALA A 45 -0.86 4.56 12.16
N SER A 46 -2.01 5.07 11.75
CA SER A 46 -3.31 4.60 12.20
C SER A 46 -4.32 4.63 11.06
N PHE A 47 -5.37 3.83 11.22
CA PHE A 47 -6.53 3.81 10.34
C PHE A 47 -7.77 4.10 11.17
N GLN A 48 -8.48 5.18 10.84
CA GLN A 48 -9.69 5.59 11.54
C GLN A 48 -10.90 5.41 10.61
N PRO A 49 -11.96 4.70 11.04
CA PRO A 49 -13.18 4.60 10.26
C PRO A 49 -13.82 5.97 9.99
N LEU A 50 -14.21 6.19 8.74
CA LEU A 50 -15.00 7.35 8.33
C LEU A 50 -16.43 6.91 7.97
N PRO A 51 -17.41 7.84 7.97
CA PRO A 51 -18.73 7.56 7.41
C PRO A 51 -18.63 7.00 5.99
N ALA A 52 -19.52 6.07 5.66
CA ALA A 52 -19.61 5.53 4.30
C ALA A 52 -19.91 6.65 3.29
N THR A 53 -19.40 6.51 2.08
CA THR A 53 -19.63 7.48 0.99
C THR A 53 -20.27 6.83 -0.22
N SER A 54 -21.11 7.58 -0.90
CA SER A 54 -21.64 7.23 -2.23
C SER A 54 -21.01 8.09 -3.33
N GLU A 55 -19.91 8.79 -3.04
CA GLU A 55 -19.16 9.52 -4.07
C GLU A 55 -18.73 8.57 -5.19
N PRO A 56 -18.77 9.05 -6.45
CA PRO A 56 -18.41 8.22 -7.60
C PRO A 56 -16.98 7.71 -7.47
N THR A 57 -16.79 6.45 -7.87
CA THR A 57 -15.45 5.92 -8.12
C THR A 57 -14.87 6.56 -9.38
N SER A 58 -13.63 6.22 -9.71
CA SER A 58 -12.91 6.57 -10.94
C SER A 58 -13.75 6.41 -12.21
N GLU A 59 -14.75 5.52 -12.19
CA GLU A 59 -15.67 5.27 -13.29
C GLU A 59 -17.12 5.69 -12.95
N PRO A 60 -17.85 6.31 -13.89
CA PRO A 60 -19.25 6.64 -13.69
C PRO A 60 -20.10 5.37 -13.49
N GLN A 61 -20.68 5.21 -12.30
CA GLN A 61 -21.60 4.12 -12.01
C GLN A 61 -23.07 4.54 -12.18
N PRO A 62 -23.94 3.71 -12.78
CA PRO A 62 -25.36 4.02 -12.98
C PRO A 62 -26.15 4.25 -11.68
N GLN A 63 -25.69 3.62 -10.58
CA GLN A 63 -26.25 3.77 -9.24
C GLN A 63 -25.09 3.79 -8.24
N PRO A 64 -24.86 4.89 -7.51
CA PRO A 64 -23.77 4.95 -6.55
C PRO A 64 -24.10 4.07 -5.34
N GLN A 65 -23.26 3.07 -5.08
CA GLN A 65 -23.37 2.21 -3.92
C GLN A 65 -22.47 2.74 -2.78
N PRO A 66 -22.87 2.58 -1.51
CA PRO A 66 -22.07 3.04 -0.38
C PRO A 66 -20.77 2.25 -0.26
N GLN A 67 -19.67 2.98 -0.12
CA GLN A 67 -18.31 2.46 0.06
C GLN A 67 -17.87 2.65 1.51
N THR A 68 -17.15 1.66 2.06
CA THR A 68 -16.53 1.79 3.39
C THR A 68 -15.24 2.57 3.28
N GLN A 69 -14.96 3.46 4.25
CA GLN A 69 -13.79 4.34 4.19
C GLN A 69 -12.97 4.28 5.48
N LEU A 70 -11.66 4.37 5.33
CA LEU A 70 -10.70 4.55 6.41
C LEU A 70 -9.81 5.76 6.13
N LEU A 71 -9.68 6.66 7.10
CA LEU A 71 -8.62 7.66 7.12
C LEU A 71 -7.33 6.99 7.58
N TYR A 72 -6.39 6.81 6.66
CA TYR A 72 -5.02 6.47 6.97
C TYR A 72 -4.25 7.74 7.31
N THR A 73 -3.57 7.77 8.45
CA THR A 73 -2.65 8.85 8.83
C THR A 73 -1.36 8.27 9.35
N GLU A 74 -0.24 8.82 8.89
CA GLU A 74 1.09 8.55 9.40
C GLU A 74 1.75 9.83 9.90
N SER A 75 2.57 9.73 10.95
CA SER A 75 3.35 10.85 11.44
C SER A 75 4.63 10.40 12.12
N GLY A 76 5.61 11.29 12.19
CA GLY A 76 6.86 11.04 12.88
C GLY A 76 7.70 12.31 13.02
N SER A 77 8.91 12.14 13.54
CA SER A 77 9.88 13.23 13.70
C SER A 77 10.96 13.14 12.61
N LEU A 78 11.44 14.30 12.15
CA LEU A 78 12.62 14.37 11.29
C LEU A 78 13.90 14.40 12.12
N PRO A 79 15.05 13.99 11.55
CA PRO A 79 16.35 14.12 12.18
C PRO A 79 16.62 15.54 12.67
N ALA A 80 17.14 15.67 13.89
CA ALA A 80 17.43 16.97 14.50
C ALA A 80 18.43 17.82 13.69
N THR A 81 19.24 17.17 12.84
CA THR A 81 20.17 17.84 11.90
C THR A 81 19.48 18.74 10.89
N LEU A 82 18.19 18.53 10.61
CA LEU A 82 17.40 19.32 9.67
C LEU A 82 16.63 20.46 10.36
N GLY A 83 16.56 20.42 11.68
CA GLY A 83 15.78 21.33 12.50
C GLY A 83 15.19 20.64 13.72
N ALA A 84 15.32 21.30 14.87
CA ALA A 84 14.75 20.78 16.11
C ALA A 84 13.21 20.69 16.01
N ASN A 85 12.64 19.57 16.45
CA ASN A 85 11.20 19.32 16.55
C ASN A 85 10.41 19.37 15.23
N LEU A 86 11.09 19.28 14.08
CA LEU A 86 10.37 19.12 12.81
C LEU A 86 9.66 17.76 12.79
N ARG A 87 8.38 17.79 12.42
CA ARG A 87 7.53 16.61 12.27
C ARG A 87 7.07 16.49 10.83
N TRP A 88 6.82 15.27 10.42
CA TRP A 88 6.17 14.96 9.16
C TRP A 88 4.85 14.25 9.44
N THR A 89 3.85 14.55 8.62
CA THR A 89 2.54 13.91 8.67
C THR A 89 2.03 13.73 7.24
N LYS A 90 1.33 12.63 6.99
CA LYS A 90 0.70 12.35 5.70
C LYS A 90 -0.58 11.57 5.92
N SER A 91 -1.62 11.91 5.14
CA SER A 91 -2.92 11.24 5.24
C SER A 91 -3.48 10.90 3.88
N TYR A 92 -4.22 9.79 3.85
CA TYR A 92 -4.95 9.28 2.68
C TYR A 92 -6.29 8.72 3.12
N ILE A 93 -7.28 8.74 2.23
CA ILE A 93 -8.54 8.01 2.44
C ILE A 93 -8.50 6.73 1.60
N TRP A 94 -8.61 5.59 2.28
CA TRP A 94 -8.75 4.29 1.65
C TRP A 94 -10.24 3.96 1.56
N ARG A 95 -10.72 3.56 0.38
CA ARG A 95 -12.12 3.16 0.17
C ARG A 95 -12.19 1.71 -0.27
N LEU A 96 -13.11 0.94 0.28
CA LEU A 96 -13.49 -0.39 -0.19
C LEU A 96 -14.84 -0.30 -0.89
N SER A 97 -14.86 -0.64 -2.19
CA SER A 97 -16.09 -0.71 -2.98
C SER A 97 -16.83 -2.03 -2.75
N PRO A 98 -18.15 -2.07 -2.97
CA PRO A 98 -18.95 -3.30 -2.88
C PRO A 98 -18.48 -4.41 -3.83
N GLU A 99 -17.85 -4.06 -4.94
CA GLU A 99 -17.29 -5.02 -5.89
C GLU A 99 -15.94 -5.61 -5.45
N GLY A 100 -15.45 -5.25 -4.25
CA GLY A 100 -14.19 -5.75 -3.73
C GLY A 100 -12.98 -5.08 -4.39
N ARG A 101 -13.05 -3.77 -4.66
CA ARG A 101 -11.89 -2.95 -5.08
C ARG A 101 -11.50 -2.00 -3.96
N ILE A 102 -10.19 -1.79 -3.78
CA ILE A 102 -9.66 -0.77 -2.87
C ILE A 102 -9.10 0.38 -3.68
N SER A 103 -9.48 1.61 -3.35
CA SER A 103 -8.90 2.84 -3.91
C SER A 103 -8.28 3.71 -2.82
N VAL A 104 -7.23 4.44 -3.16
CA VAL A 104 -6.53 5.36 -2.27
C VAL A 104 -6.66 6.78 -2.81
N TRP A 105 -7.08 7.71 -1.96
CA TRP A 105 -7.40 9.09 -2.31
C TRP A 105 -6.56 10.07 -1.50
N PHE A 106 -6.12 11.15 -2.16
CA PHE A 106 -5.54 12.27 -1.44
C PHE A 106 -6.59 12.94 -0.56
N VAL A 107 -6.17 13.39 0.63
CA VAL A 107 -7.02 14.19 1.52
C VAL A 107 -6.91 15.66 1.12
N LYS A 108 -8.05 16.36 1.04
CA LYS A 108 -8.07 17.81 0.79
C LYS A 108 -7.28 18.55 1.86
N VAL A 109 -6.44 19.49 1.44
CA VAL A 109 -5.67 20.33 2.37
C VAL A 109 -6.50 21.56 2.72
N THR A 110 -7.36 21.42 3.72
CA THR A 110 -8.21 22.50 4.27
C THR A 110 -7.89 22.78 5.74
N LYS A 111 -8.39 23.90 6.28
CA LYS A 111 -8.18 24.26 7.70
C LYS A 111 -8.82 23.27 8.68
N ASP A 112 -9.87 22.58 8.24
CA ASP A 112 -10.68 21.63 9.01
C ASP A 112 -10.38 20.16 8.66
N ALA A 113 -9.41 19.87 7.80
CA ALA A 113 -9.07 18.50 7.37
C ALA A 113 -8.74 17.55 8.53
N ALA A 114 -8.27 18.08 9.67
CA ALA A 114 -8.01 17.30 10.88
C ALA A 114 -9.30 16.81 11.58
N THR A 115 -10.41 17.52 11.41
CA THR A 115 -11.71 17.21 12.03
C THR A 115 -12.75 16.72 11.05
N ASN A 116 -12.63 17.12 9.78
CA ASN A 116 -13.51 16.77 8.67
C ASN A 116 -12.67 16.41 7.44
N PRO A 117 -12.04 15.23 7.43
CA PRO A 117 -11.21 14.78 6.31
C PRO A 117 -12.08 14.48 5.09
N GLU A 118 -11.78 15.12 3.97
CA GLU A 118 -12.46 14.90 2.69
C GLU A 118 -11.50 14.40 1.63
N ALA A 119 -11.99 13.54 0.73
CA ALA A 119 -11.20 13.09 -0.42
C ALA A 119 -11.11 14.19 -1.48
N ASP A 120 -9.94 14.39 -2.05
CA ASP A 120 -9.68 15.38 -3.11
C ASP A 120 -9.76 14.72 -4.49
N TYR A 121 -8.70 14.00 -4.87
CA TYR A 121 -8.64 13.22 -6.09
C TYR A 121 -8.00 11.85 -5.85
N LEU A 122 -8.31 10.92 -6.76
CA LEU A 122 -7.80 9.57 -6.72
C LEU A 122 -6.27 9.58 -6.85
N PHE A 123 -5.61 8.88 -5.94
CA PHE A 123 -4.21 8.52 -6.12
C PHE A 123 -4.13 7.29 -7.02
N HIS A 124 -4.55 6.12 -6.56
CA HIS A 124 -4.58 4.90 -7.39
C HIS A 124 -5.57 3.85 -6.86
N GLU A 125 -5.91 2.91 -7.74
CA GLU A 125 -6.54 1.64 -7.36
C GLU A 125 -5.47 0.67 -6.85
N VAL A 126 -5.81 -0.11 -5.82
CA VAL A 126 -4.96 -1.16 -5.24
C VAL A 126 -5.32 -2.50 -5.88
N GLU A 127 -4.49 -2.92 -6.83
CA GLU A 127 -4.63 -4.17 -7.57
C GLU A 127 -3.91 -5.30 -6.82
N PHE A 128 -4.66 -6.27 -6.30
CA PHE A 128 -4.11 -7.46 -5.67
C PHE A 128 -3.68 -8.50 -6.71
N GLU A 129 -2.61 -9.23 -6.45
CA GLU A 129 -2.23 -10.38 -7.26
C GLU A 129 -3.16 -11.57 -6.92
N VAL A 130 -4.12 -11.86 -7.82
CA VAL A 130 -5.17 -12.88 -7.62
C VAL A 130 -4.71 -14.24 -8.18
N ALA A 131 -5.12 -15.34 -7.54
CA ALA A 131 -4.97 -16.69 -8.07
C ALA A 131 -6.04 -16.86 -9.12
N VAL A 132 -5.64 -17.08 -10.36
CA VAL A 132 -6.51 -17.82 -11.26
C VAL A 132 -6.35 -19.29 -10.88
N GLU A 133 -7.35 -19.85 -10.20
CA GLU A 133 -7.44 -21.32 -10.02
C GLU A 133 -7.42 -21.96 -11.42
N GLY A 134 -6.32 -22.62 -11.78
CA GLY A 134 -6.17 -23.28 -13.08
C GLY A 134 -4.74 -23.36 -13.64
N GLN A 135 -3.80 -22.53 -13.18
CA GLN A 135 -2.46 -22.45 -13.79
C GLN A 135 -1.39 -23.33 -13.11
N ARG A 136 -1.76 -24.45 -12.47
CA ARG A 136 -0.80 -25.35 -11.79
C ARG A 136 -0.35 -26.56 -12.62
N ALA A 137 -0.60 -26.58 -13.93
CA ALA A 137 -0.32 -27.76 -14.77
C ALA A 137 0.43 -27.50 -16.08
N ALA A 138 1.05 -26.32 -16.26
CA ALA A 138 1.73 -25.97 -17.52
C ALA A 138 3.20 -25.57 -17.39
N ASP A 139 3.78 -25.57 -16.19
CA ASP A 139 5.16 -25.07 -15.97
C ASP A 139 6.24 -26.18 -15.99
N ASP A 140 5.86 -27.46 -16.07
CA ASP A 140 6.82 -28.59 -16.05
C ASP A 140 7.24 -29.11 -17.45
N ALA A 141 6.84 -28.46 -18.54
CA ALA A 141 7.13 -28.95 -19.91
C ALA A 141 7.93 -28.00 -20.81
N ALA A 142 8.34 -26.81 -20.35
CA ALA A 142 9.04 -25.82 -21.19
C ALA A 142 10.54 -25.68 -20.90
N ALA A 143 11.18 -26.72 -20.37
CA ALA A 143 12.61 -26.75 -20.11
C ALA A 143 13.43 -27.24 -21.34
N ASN A 144 13.18 -26.74 -22.55
CA ASN A 144 14.20 -26.78 -23.62
C ASN A 144 13.83 -25.95 -24.87
N THR A 145 14.07 -24.64 -24.85
CA THR A 145 14.48 -23.90 -26.07
C THR A 145 15.01 -22.53 -25.66
N GLY A 146 16.31 -22.33 -25.84
CA GLY A 146 16.91 -21.01 -25.74
C GLY A 146 16.33 -20.08 -26.80
N SER A 147 15.62 -19.06 -26.36
CA SER A 147 15.45 -17.82 -27.11
C SER A 147 15.21 -16.70 -26.12
N SER A 148 16.21 -15.84 -25.99
CA SER A 148 16.13 -14.55 -25.34
C SER A 148 15.01 -13.71 -25.95
N SER A 149 13.87 -13.66 -25.27
CA SER A 149 12.89 -12.60 -25.42
C SER A 149 12.44 -12.18 -24.03
N SER A 150 13.27 -11.34 -23.39
CA SER A 150 12.92 -10.59 -22.20
C SER A 150 11.72 -9.68 -22.53
N SER A 151 10.53 -10.17 -22.23
CA SER A 151 9.27 -9.46 -22.41
C SER A 151 9.16 -8.31 -21.40
N SER A 152 9.55 -7.12 -21.87
CA SER A 152 9.13 -5.73 -21.60
C SER A 152 8.08 -5.33 -20.52
N ASN A 153 7.71 -6.17 -19.55
CA ASN A 153 6.73 -5.84 -18.50
C ASN A 153 7.36 -5.51 -17.14
N ASP A 154 8.67 -5.74 -16.96
CA ASP A 154 9.34 -5.62 -15.65
C ASP A 154 9.63 -4.16 -15.25
N GLU A 155 9.74 -3.23 -16.21
CA GLU A 155 9.98 -1.79 -15.92
C GLU A 155 8.72 -1.04 -15.40
N THR A 156 7.55 -1.70 -15.40
CA THR A 156 6.27 -1.05 -15.08
C THR A 156 5.87 -1.17 -13.60
N TYR A 157 6.56 -2.04 -12.86
CA TYR A 157 6.18 -2.33 -11.48
C TYR A 157 7.41 -2.30 -10.57
N VAL A 158 7.16 -2.11 -9.28
CA VAL A 158 8.21 -2.11 -8.28
C VAL A 158 7.98 -3.27 -7.33
N THR A 159 9.07 -3.93 -6.94
CA THR A 159 8.97 -5.10 -6.07
C THR A 159 8.43 -4.67 -4.70
N PRO A 160 7.36 -5.33 -4.20
CA PRO A 160 6.86 -5.08 -2.86
C PRO A 160 7.91 -5.46 -1.82
N PRO A 161 8.11 -4.64 -0.78
CA PRO A 161 9.03 -4.96 0.31
C PRO A 161 8.46 -6.08 1.19
N THR A 162 9.32 -6.91 1.76
CA THR A 162 8.90 -7.94 2.72
C THR A 162 8.34 -7.29 4.00
N PRO A 163 7.09 -7.61 4.40
CA PRO A 163 6.55 -7.15 5.67
C PRO A 163 7.30 -7.76 6.86
N PRO A 164 7.39 -7.04 8.00
CA PRO A 164 7.97 -7.57 9.23
C PRO A 164 7.45 -8.97 9.58
N GLU A 165 8.31 -9.83 10.13
CA GLU A 165 7.88 -11.13 10.63
C GLU A 165 7.29 -11.01 12.04
N PRO A 166 6.29 -11.84 12.39
CA PRO A 166 5.89 -12.01 13.78
C PRO A 166 7.08 -12.46 14.62
N LEU A 167 7.07 -12.12 15.90
CA LEU A 167 8.17 -12.45 16.81
C LEU A 167 8.33 -13.96 17.03
N SER A 168 7.23 -14.74 16.92
CA SER A 168 7.26 -16.19 17.08
C SER A 168 7.26 -16.93 15.75
N GLN A 169 8.09 -17.98 15.65
CA GLN A 169 8.21 -18.79 14.44
C GLN A 169 6.91 -19.55 14.12
N SER A 170 6.15 -19.96 15.13
CA SER A 170 4.84 -20.61 14.95
C SER A 170 3.81 -19.66 14.35
N GLU A 171 3.79 -18.40 14.78
CA GLU A 171 2.92 -17.40 14.15
C GLU A 171 3.39 -17.05 12.75
N ALA A 172 4.71 -16.94 12.52
CA ALA A 172 5.24 -16.71 11.19
C ALA A 172 4.80 -17.81 10.20
N ALA A 173 4.89 -19.08 10.62
CA ALA A 173 4.43 -20.23 9.83
C ALA A 173 2.91 -20.26 9.58
N ALA A 174 2.12 -19.61 10.44
CA ALA A 174 0.68 -19.47 10.29
C ALA A 174 0.26 -18.26 9.42
N THR A 175 1.22 -17.53 8.84
CA THR A 175 0.95 -16.35 8.00
C THR A 175 1.30 -16.58 6.54
N VAL A 176 0.60 -15.84 5.67
CA VAL A 176 0.92 -15.72 4.25
C VAL A 176 1.13 -14.25 3.89
N VAL A 177 1.90 -13.99 2.85
CA VAL A 177 2.10 -12.64 2.32
C VAL A 177 1.29 -12.47 1.04
N VAL A 178 0.54 -11.38 1.01
CA VAL A 178 -0.31 -10.98 -0.11
C VAL A 178 0.20 -9.66 -0.64
N THR A 179 0.41 -9.61 -1.94
CA THR A 179 0.98 -8.47 -2.64
C THR A 179 -0.09 -7.73 -3.42
N ALA A 180 0.06 -6.41 -3.48
CA ALA A 180 -0.76 -5.55 -4.30
C ALA A 180 0.06 -4.39 -4.86
N ARG A 181 -0.49 -3.70 -5.84
CA ARG A 181 0.20 -2.60 -6.53
C ARG A 181 -0.77 -1.50 -6.92
N GLY A 182 -0.23 -0.32 -7.21
CA GLY A 182 -1.00 0.79 -7.72
C GLY A 182 -0.09 1.84 -8.34
N ASN A 183 -0.49 2.38 -9.49
CA ASN A 183 0.29 3.35 -10.24
C ASN A 183 -0.49 4.64 -10.41
N HIS A 184 0.22 5.76 -10.39
CA HIS A 184 -0.36 7.09 -10.61
C HIS A 184 0.61 7.96 -11.39
N LEU A 185 0.17 8.47 -12.56
CA LEU A 185 0.93 9.48 -13.28
C LEU A 185 0.50 10.87 -12.79
N CYS A 186 1.37 11.53 -12.03
CA CYS A 186 1.15 12.90 -11.61
C CYS A 186 1.93 13.83 -12.53
N ILE A 187 1.25 14.37 -13.54
CA ILE A 187 1.80 15.33 -14.53
C ILE A 187 2.99 14.73 -15.31
N LYS A 188 4.21 14.79 -14.76
CA LYS A 188 5.46 14.27 -15.36
C LYS A 188 6.18 13.24 -14.49
N ASP A 189 5.63 12.95 -13.31
CA ASP A 189 6.23 12.07 -12.32
C ASP A 189 5.41 10.79 -12.24
N MET A 190 6.02 9.64 -12.53
CA MET A 190 5.39 8.33 -12.36
C MET A 190 5.56 7.87 -10.93
N TYR A 191 4.45 7.69 -10.23
CA TYR A 191 4.39 7.09 -8.92
C TYR A 191 4.03 5.61 -9.09
N ARG A 192 4.95 4.73 -8.73
CA ARG A 192 4.72 3.29 -8.64
C ARG A 192 4.67 2.90 -7.18
N THR A 193 3.57 2.27 -6.77
CA THR A 193 3.38 1.79 -5.41
C THR A 193 3.23 0.28 -5.42
N ALA A 194 3.92 -0.38 -4.49
CA ALA A 194 3.71 -1.78 -4.17
C ALA A 194 3.41 -1.93 -2.68
N TYR A 195 2.55 -2.87 -2.37
CA TYR A 195 2.12 -3.23 -1.03
C TYR A 195 2.38 -4.70 -0.79
N ALA A 196 2.71 -5.03 0.45
CA ALA A 196 2.66 -6.40 0.94
C ALA A 196 1.98 -6.42 2.31
N PHE A 197 1.00 -7.30 2.46
CA PHE A 197 0.29 -7.54 3.71
C PHE A 197 0.62 -8.95 4.18
N ARG A 198 1.14 -9.07 5.38
CA ARG A 198 1.25 -10.36 6.05
C ARG A 198 -0.05 -10.61 6.79
N VAL A 199 -0.75 -11.67 6.43
CA VAL A 199 -2.05 -12.02 7.00
C VAL A 199 -2.00 -13.38 7.66
N ARG A 200 -2.77 -13.58 8.74
CA ARG A 200 -3.03 -14.92 9.29
C ARG A 200 -3.78 -15.75 8.26
N ALA A 201 -3.28 -16.93 7.92
CA ALA A 201 -3.82 -17.74 6.83
C ALA A 201 -5.28 -18.18 7.08
N GLU A 202 -5.64 -18.39 8.34
CA GLU A 202 -6.98 -18.84 8.76
C GLU A 202 -8.04 -17.72 8.72
N SER A 203 -7.66 -16.48 9.08
CA SER A 203 -8.61 -15.39 9.30
C SER A 203 -8.51 -14.27 8.27
N GLY A 204 -7.40 -14.15 7.55
CA GLY A 204 -7.12 -13.02 6.67
C GLY A 204 -6.77 -11.72 7.42
N GLU A 205 -6.56 -11.78 8.74
CA GLU A 205 -6.19 -10.63 9.56
C GLU A 205 -4.75 -10.19 9.30
N VAL A 206 -4.55 -8.89 9.04
CA VAL A 206 -3.24 -8.29 8.86
C VAL A 206 -2.50 -8.21 10.20
N VAL A 207 -1.30 -8.81 10.26
CA VAL A 207 -0.42 -8.76 11.44
C VAL A 207 0.77 -7.80 11.24
N SER A 208 1.11 -7.51 9.99
CA SER A 208 2.11 -6.52 9.60
C SER A 208 1.91 -6.20 8.11
N TRP A 209 2.40 -5.06 7.67
CA TRP A 209 2.37 -4.71 6.27
C TRP A 209 3.55 -3.82 5.90
N ALA A 210 3.77 -3.67 4.61
CA ALA A 210 4.82 -2.80 4.09
C ALA A 210 4.38 -2.20 2.76
N SER A 211 4.89 -1.01 2.46
CA SER A 211 4.70 -0.37 1.16
C SER A 211 6.01 0.14 0.62
N ARG A 212 6.13 0.18 -0.71
CA ARG A 212 7.22 0.86 -1.40
C ARG A 212 6.63 1.81 -2.42
N HIS A 213 7.11 3.05 -2.40
CA HIS A 213 6.74 4.07 -3.37
C HIS A 213 8.00 4.49 -4.11
N VAL A 214 8.02 4.28 -5.42
CA VAL A 214 9.07 4.79 -6.29
C VAL A 214 8.49 5.89 -7.15
N VAL A 215 9.14 7.04 -7.14
CA VAL A 215 8.77 8.21 -7.93
C VAL A 215 9.91 8.49 -8.90
N LYS A 216 9.63 8.37 -10.20
CA LYS A 216 10.57 8.71 -11.27
C LYS A 216 10.01 9.83 -12.14
N GLY A 217 10.77 10.89 -12.33
CA GLY A 217 10.44 12.01 -13.19
C GLY A 217 11.66 12.90 -13.45
N PRO A 218 11.55 13.94 -14.31
CA PRO A 218 12.71 14.74 -14.73
C PRO A 218 13.49 15.43 -13.60
N ARG A 219 12.87 15.60 -12.43
CA ARG A 219 13.47 16.24 -11.24
C ARG A 219 13.26 15.43 -9.96
N LYS A 220 12.72 14.21 -10.07
CA LYS A 220 12.39 13.39 -8.92
C LYS A 220 12.89 11.98 -9.15
N ASP A 221 13.64 11.51 -8.19
CA ASP A 221 14.06 10.13 -8.12
C ASP A 221 14.02 9.74 -6.65
N GLN A 222 12.90 9.19 -6.19
CA GLN A 222 12.71 8.85 -4.78
C GLN A 222 12.23 7.43 -4.65
N ASP A 223 12.83 6.68 -3.73
CA ASP A 223 12.42 5.36 -3.31
C ASP A 223 12.16 5.38 -1.80
N ILE A 224 10.90 5.14 -1.45
CA ILE A 224 10.40 5.22 -0.07
C ILE A 224 9.90 3.84 0.30
N VAL A 225 10.54 3.20 1.27
CA VAL A 225 10.10 1.91 1.80
C VAL A 225 9.56 2.10 3.21
N ASN A 226 8.31 1.72 3.42
CA ASN A 226 7.64 1.75 4.71
C ASN A 226 7.40 0.33 5.23
N ARG A 227 7.67 0.10 6.51
CA ARG A 227 7.37 -1.15 7.21
C ARG A 227 6.57 -0.85 8.46
N TYR A 228 5.48 -1.59 8.62
CA TYR A 228 4.49 -1.39 9.66
C TYR A 228 4.37 -2.67 10.48
N SER A 229 4.62 -2.57 11.78
CA SER A 229 4.40 -3.64 12.76
C SER A 229 3.40 -3.20 13.81
N MET A 230 2.81 -4.17 14.52
CA MET A 230 2.02 -3.85 15.72
C MET A 230 2.92 -3.07 16.69
N GLY A 231 2.39 -1.94 17.20
CA GLY A 231 3.07 -1.07 18.17
C GLY A 231 3.13 -1.65 19.57
#